data_AF-A0A533RTW0-F1
#
_entry.id   AF-A0A533RTW0-F1
#
_cell.length_a   1.000
_cell.length_b   1.000
_cell.length_c   1.000
_cell.angle_alpha   90.00
_cell.angle_beta   90.00
_cell.angle_gamma   90.00
#
_symmetry.space_group_name_H-M   'P 1'
#
loop_
_entity.id
_entity.type
_entity.pdbx_description
1 polymer ?
#
loop_
_entity_poly.entity_id
_entity_poly.type
_entity_poly.pdbx_seq_one_letter_code
_entity_poly.pdbx_strand_id
1 'polypeptide(L)'
;MFRRKNTTWIWILVAIALVAVAVLLTIGNYNYASLNPGGNDFLVHWVGTRSFITEGISPYSDEVALRIQDMVYGRPALEGEHELRVAYPLYSLIVFLPFALIKEFTMARAVWMTVLEFALVVLCFLSLRVTRWKPTPLILMLLLIFSLFWYHGLRALILGNAVILVSLMVVGALLSIRGNEDEFAGVLLGFASIKPQVVIVLLIFMTLWAINRRRWKIIFWMVGTIALLSAAAALLMPDWIMQNLREIMRYPGYNPP
;
A
#
# COMPACT_ATOMS: atom_id res chain seq x y z
N MET A 1 38.38 -30.49 -2.41
CA MET A 1 38.06 -29.27 -1.63
C MET A 1 37.51 -28.22 -2.59
N PHE A 2 36.18 -28.13 -2.76
CA PHE A 2 35.58 -27.15 -3.68
C PHE A 2 35.61 -25.75 -3.06
N ARG A 3 36.44 -24.87 -3.63
CA ARG A 3 36.55 -23.45 -3.24
C ARG A 3 35.22 -22.77 -3.60
N ARG A 4 34.35 -22.52 -2.62
CA ARG A 4 33.16 -21.65 -2.80
C ARG A 4 33.67 -20.30 -3.32
N LYS A 5 33.39 -19.97 -4.59
CA LYS A 5 33.68 -18.63 -5.12
C LYS A 5 32.94 -17.62 -4.25
N ASN A 6 33.64 -16.60 -3.77
CA ASN A 6 33.05 -15.54 -2.96
C ASN A 6 32.06 -14.75 -3.84
N THR A 7 30.77 -15.09 -3.75
CA THR A 7 29.70 -14.46 -4.53
C THR A 7 29.23 -13.13 -3.94
N THR A 8 29.81 -12.69 -2.83
CA THR A 8 29.46 -11.43 -2.13
C THR A 8 29.54 -10.22 -3.05
N TRP A 9 30.56 -10.13 -3.91
CA TRP A 9 30.69 -9.02 -4.86
C TRP A 9 29.55 -8.95 -5.88
N ILE A 10 28.98 -10.08 -6.29
CA ILE A 10 27.82 -10.11 -7.19
C ILE A 10 26.60 -9.48 -6.50
N TRP A 11 26.36 -9.83 -5.24
CA TRP A 11 25.27 -9.25 -4.46
C TRP A 11 25.45 -7.76 -4.21
N ILE A 12 26.69 -7.30 -3.99
CA ILE A 12 27.00 -5.87 -3.88
C ILE A 12 26.68 -5.15 -5.19
N LEU A 13 27.10 -5.70 -6.35
CA LEU A 13 26.78 -5.11 -7.65
C LEU A 13 25.27 -5.07 -7.93
N VAL A 14 24.54 -6.13 -7.58
CA VAL A 14 23.08 -6.16 -7.71
C VAL A 14 22.42 -5.11 -6.81
N ALA A 15 22.88 -4.95 -5.57
CA ALA A 15 22.37 -3.93 -4.66
C ALA A 15 22.63 -2.52 -5.21
N ILE A 16 23.84 -2.24 -5.72
CA ILE A 16 24.18 -0.95 -6.35
C ILE A 16 23.29 -0.70 -7.57
N ALA A 17 23.08 -1.70 -8.41
CA ALA A 17 22.22 -1.57 -9.59
C ALA A 17 20.76 -1.29 -9.20
N LEU A 18 20.23 -1.97 -8.17
CA LEU A 18 18.87 -1.72 -7.67
C LEU A 18 18.73 -0.31 -7.10
N VAL A 19 19.72 0.16 -6.33
CA VAL A 19 19.73 1.54 -5.81
C VAL A 19 19.80 2.55 -6.96
N ALA A 20 20.65 2.32 -7.95
CA ALA A 20 20.76 3.20 -9.13
C ALA A 20 19.43 3.27 -9.90
N VAL A 21 18.77 2.14 -10.13
CA VAL A 21 17.44 2.08 -10.76
C VAL A 21 16.41 2.82 -9.92
N ALA A 22 16.39 2.61 -8.59
CA ALA A 22 15.46 3.32 -7.70
C ALA A 22 15.66 4.83 -7.74
N VAL A 23 16.92 5.30 -7.76
CA VAL A 23 17.23 6.74 -7.88
C VAL A 23 16.76 7.28 -9.22
N LEU A 24 17.04 6.60 -10.33
CA LEU A 24 16.62 7.03 -11.68
C LEU A 24 15.10 7.08 -11.80
N LEU A 25 14.38 6.07 -11.29
CA LEU A 25 12.92 6.07 -11.23
C LEU A 25 12.40 7.22 -10.37
N THR A 26 13.00 7.47 -9.21
CA THR A 26 12.58 8.57 -8.32
C THR A 26 12.78 9.92 -9.01
N ILE A 27 13.88 10.13 -9.74
CA ILE A 27 14.12 11.35 -10.54
C ILE A 27 13.04 11.49 -11.63
N GLY A 28 12.74 10.43 -12.35
CA GLY A 28 11.67 10.42 -13.36
C GLY A 28 10.31 10.76 -12.76
N ASN A 29 9.97 10.15 -11.64
CA ASN A 29 8.72 10.39 -10.91
C ASN A 29 8.66 11.79 -10.31
N TYR A 30 9.78 12.35 -9.85
CA TYR A 30 9.85 13.73 -9.38
C TYR A 30 9.57 14.73 -10.51
N ASN A 31 10.20 14.53 -11.67
CA ASN A 31 9.94 15.36 -12.85
C ASN A 31 8.47 15.27 -13.29
N TYR A 32 7.92 14.06 -13.31
CA TYR A 32 6.50 13.85 -13.63
C TYR A 32 5.59 14.54 -12.61
N ALA A 33 5.80 14.32 -11.31
CA ALA A 33 4.96 14.85 -10.24
C ALA A 33 5.05 16.39 -10.14
N SER A 34 6.20 16.97 -10.46
CA SER A 34 6.39 18.43 -10.51
C SER A 34 5.58 19.09 -11.63
N LEU A 35 5.44 18.39 -12.77
CA LEU A 35 4.70 18.89 -13.94
C LEU A 35 3.21 18.52 -13.90
N ASN A 36 2.84 17.50 -13.14
CA ASN A 36 1.49 16.93 -13.09
C ASN A 36 1.01 16.82 -11.64
N PRO A 37 0.42 17.90 -11.08
CA PRO A 37 -0.22 17.87 -9.77
C PRO A 37 -1.26 16.75 -9.67
N GLY A 38 -1.41 16.18 -8.47
CA GLY A 38 -2.28 15.04 -8.21
C GLY A 38 -1.68 14.10 -7.18
N GLY A 39 -1.92 12.80 -7.34
CA GLY A 39 -1.51 11.81 -6.34
C GLY A 39 -2.44 11.80 -5.13
N ASN A 40 -3.72 12.13 -5.32
CA ASN A 40 -4.67 12.40 -4.25
C ASN A 40 -4.84 11.19 -3.30
N ASP A 41 -4.80 9.96 -3.81
CA ASP A 41 -4.89 8.76 -2.97
C ASP A 41 -3.71 8.67 -1.99
N PHE A 42 -2.51 9.06 -2.41
CA PHE A 42 -1.36 9.15 -1.50
C PHE A 42 -1.37 10.43 -0.66
N LEU A 43 -1.76 11.58 -1.23
CA LEU A 43 -1.79 12.88 -0.58
C LEU A 43 -2.61 12.85 0.71
N VAL A 44 -3.84 12.31 0.64
CA VAL A 44 -4.75 12.19 1.78
C VAL A 44 -4.06 11.48 2.96
N HIS A 45 -3.39 10.37 2.69
CA HIS A 45 -2.71 9.61 3.73
C HIS A 45 -1.38 10.22 4.15
N TRP A 46 -0.66 10.88 3.25
CA TRP A 46 0.58 11.59 3.57
C TRP A 46 0.30 12.77 4.52
N VAL A 47 -0.69 13.63 4.21
CA VAL A 47 -1.10 14.76 5.07
C VAL A 47 -1.62 14.25 6.40
N GLY A 48 -2.48 13.23 6.40
CA GLY A 48 -3.02 12.64 7.62
C GLY A 48 -1.94 12.06 8.53
N THR A 49 -1.01 11.29 7.96
CA THR A 49 0.13 10.74 8.70
C THR A 49 1.02 11.82 9.25
N ARG A 50 1.34 12.82 8.42
CA ARG A 50 2.23 13.91 8.79
C ARG A 50 1.65 14.76 9.91
N SER A 51 0.39 15.20 9.78
CA SER A 51 -0.30 16.00 10.79
C SER A 51 -0.37 15.28 12.14
N PHE A 52 -0.58 13.97 12.12
CA PHE A 52 -0.57 13.17 13.34
C PHE A 52 0.80 13.11 14.00
N ILE A 53 1.87 12.80 13.25
CA ILE A 53 3.20 12.62 13.85
C ILE A 53 3.92 13.92 14.18
N THR A 54 3.65 15.02 13.46
CA THR A 54 4.33 16.31 13.69
C THR A 54 3.58 17.22 14.64
N GLU A 55 2.26 17.14 14.67
CA GLU A 55 1.41 18.09 15.40
C GLU A 55 0.45 17.40 16.38
N GLY A 56 0.34 16.07 16.36
CA GLY A 56 -0.58 15.32 17.23
C GLY A 56 -2.05 15.45 16.81
N ILE A 57 -2.33 15.97 15.62
CA ILE A 57 -3.70 16.19 15.13
C ILE A 57 -4.23 14.91 14.50
N SER A 58 -5.45 14.51 14.88
CA SER A 58 -6.08 13.31 14.34
C SER A 58 -6.19 13.37 12.80
N PRO A 59 -5.78 12.31 12.07
CA PRO A 59 -5.99 12.20 10.63
C PRO A 59 -7.46 12.30 10.18
N TYR A 60 -8.40 12.02 11.09
CA TYR A 60 -9.84 12.02 10.82
C TYR A 60 -10.52 13.37 11.12
N SER A 61 -9.77 14.36 11.60
CA SER A 61 -10.29 15.68 11.96
C SER A 61 -10.71 16.50 10.75
N ASP A 62 -11.67 17.42 10.95
CA ASP A 62 -12.05 18.40 9.93
C ASP A 62 -10.88 19.31 9.56
N GLU A 63 -9.99 19.62 10.50
CA GLU A 63 -8.78 20.40 10.24
C GLU A 63 -7.86 19.72 9.21
N VAL A 64 -7.60 18.42 9.37
CA VAL A 64 -6.79 17.66 8.41
C VAL A 64 -7.50 17.54 7.06
N ALA A 65 -8.82 17.35 7.05
CA ALA A 65 -9.60 17.33 5.81
C ALA A 65 -9.48 18.67 5.06
N LEU A 66 -9.61 19.81 5.75
CA LEU A 66 -9.45 21.13 5.17
C LEU A 66 -8.04 21.35 4.60
N ARG A 67 -6.98 20.94 5.32
CA ARG A 67 -5.60 21.01 4.81
C ARG A 67 -5.44 20.22 3.50
N ILE A 68 -6.04 19.03 3.42
CA ILE A 68 -6.03 18.21 2.21
C ILE A 68 -6.78 18.92 1.07
N GLN A 69 -7.96 19.45 1.36
CA GLN A 69 -8.79 20.17 0.38
C GLN A 69 -8.08 21.44 -0.11
N ASP A 70 -7.44 22.21 0.76
CA ASP A 70 -6.65 23.38 0.36
C ASP A 70 -5.47 23.00 -0.53
N MET A 71 -4.82 21.85 -0.28
CA MET A 71 -3.76 21.36 -1.17
C MET A 71 -4.26 20.90 -2.54
N VAL A 72 -5.49 20.38 -2.64
CA VAL A 72 -6.03 19.82 -3.89
C VAL A 72 -6.85 20.84 -4.68
N TYR A 73 -7.68 21.63 -4.01
CA TYR A 73 -8.62 22.58 -4.58
C TYR A 73 -8.23 24.04 -4.34
N GLY A 74 -7.29 24.34 -3.43
CA GLY A 74 -6.95 25.71 -3.01
C GLY A 74 -8.01 26.36 -2.12
N ARG A 75 -9.01 25.58 -1.68
CA ARG A 75 -10.15 26.00 -0.85
C ARG A 75 -10.82 24.77 -0.24
N PRO A 76 -11.75 24.95 0.72
CA PRO A 76 -12.66 23.89 1.13
C PRO A 76 -13.42 23.29 -0.06
N ALA A 77 -13.72 21.99 0.02
CA ALA A 77 -14.53 21.28 -0.97
C ALA A 77 -15.94 21.88 -1.03
N LEU A 78 -16.45 22.10 -2.24
CA LEU A 78 -17.83 22.53 -2.48
C LEU A 78 -18.78 21.32 -2.48
N GLU A 79 -20.08 21.62 -2.39
CA GLU A 79 -21.12 20.59 -2.51
C GLU A 79 -20.97 19.81 -3.82
N GLY A 80 -20.93 18.48 -3.72
CA GLY A 80 -20.73 17.56 -4.85
C GLY A 80 -19.25 17.28 -5.20
N GLU A 81 -18.28 17.97 -4.60
CA GLU A 81 -16.87 17.60 -4.70
C GLU A 81 -16.50 16.52 -3.68
N HIS A 82 -15.44 15.76 -3.96
CA HIS A 82 -14.94 14.73 -3.05
C HIS A 82 -14.29 15.40 -1.82
N GLU A 83 -14.74 15.09 -0.60
CA GLU A 83 -14.20 15.76 0.61
C GLU A 83 -12.77 15.34 0.99
N LEU A 84 -12.24 14.28 0.36
CA LEU A 84 -10.83 13.84 0.46
C LEU A 84 -10.39 13.52 1.90
N ARG A 85 -11.31 12.94 2.69
CA ARG A 85 -11.04 12.57 4.08
C ARG A 85 -10.28 11.25 4.19
N VAL A 86 -9.46 11.13 5.24
CA VAL A 86 -8.74 9.89 5.54
C VAL A 86 -9.72 8.81 5.99
N ALA A 87 -9.85 7.74 5.23
CA ALA A 87 -10.77 6.63 5.56
C ALA A 87 -10.07 5.34 6.00
N TYR A 88 -8.74 5.27 5.94
CA TYR A 88 -8.02 4.05 6.31
C TYR A 88 -7.93 3.88 7.84
N PRO A 89 -7.89 2.63 8.33
CA PRO A 89 -7.60 2.37 9.74
C PRO A 89 -6.29 3.02 10.18
N LEU A 90 -6.22 3.51 11.41
CA LEU A 90 -5.07 4.30 11.87
C LEU A 90 -3.76 3.51 11.81
N TYR A 91 -3.80 2.19 11.97
CA TYR A 91 -2.59 1.38 11.83
C TYR A 91 -1.99 1.40 10.42
N SER A 92 -2.70 1.89 9.38
CA SER A 92 -2.11 2.10 8.05
C SER A 92 -1.00 3.15 8.05
N LEU A 93 -0.95 4.01 9.08
CA LEU A 93 0.12 5.01 9.24
C LEU A 93 1.50 4.37 9.16
N ILE A 94 1.69 3.12 9.59
CA ILE A 94 2.99 2.42 9.52
C ILE A 94 3.54 2.34 8.10
N VAL A 95 2.66 2.25 7.10
CA VAL A 95 3.03 2.17 5.67
C VAL A 95 3.43 3.54 5.13
N PHE A 96 2.73 4.59 5.55
CA PHE A 96 2.93 5.95 5.05
C PHE A 96 3.99 6.73 5.84
N LEU A 97 4.30 6.30 7.07
CA LEU A 97 5.21 6.97 7.99
C LEU A 97 6.57 7.29 7.38
N PRO A 98 7.29 6.36 6.71
CA PRO A 98 8.60 6.67 6.13
C PRO A 98 8.54 7.82 5.11
N PHE A 99 7.43 7.94 4.39
CA PHE A 99 7.24 8.96 3.36
C PHE A 99 6.71 10.28 3.96
N ALA A 100 5.94 10.22 5.04
CA ALA A 100 5.48 11.38 5.79
C ALA A 100 6.62 12.17 6.44
N LEU A 101 7.79 11.54 6.66
CA LEU A 101 9.00 12.22 7.14
C LEU A 101 9.59 13.17 6.09
N ILE A 102 9.38 12.91 4.80
CA ILE A 102 9.77 13.80 3.71
C ILE A 102 8.81 14.99 3.70
N LYS A 103 9.33 16.19 3.98
CA LYS A 103 8.50 17.41 4.16
C LYS A 103 7.84 17.88 2.86
N GLU A 104 8.52 17.68 1.75
CA GLU A 104 8.09 18.18 0.44
C GLU A 104 7.28 17.10 -0.27
N PHE A 105 6.01 17.41 -0.57
CA PHE A 105 5.04 16.42 -1.05
C PHE A 105 5.44 15.82 -2.41
N THR A 106 6.00 16.61 -3.32
CA THR A 106 6.42 16.13 -4.65
C THR A 106 7.48 15.05 -4.52
N MET A 107 8.52 15.28 -3.71
CA MET A 107 9.52 14.27 -3.42
C MET A 107 8.93 13.06 -2.69
N ALA A 108 8.05 13.26 -1.70
CA ALA A 108 7.40 12.16 -1.00
C ALA A 108 6.59 11.27 -1.97
N ARG A 109 5.82 11.89 -2.87
CA ARG A 109 5.05 11.23 -3.91
C ARG A 109 5.95 10.50 -4.91
N ALA A 110 7.07 11.10 -5.32
CA ALA A 110 8.02 10.49 -6.24
C ALA A 110 8.62 9.20 -5.66
N VAL A 111 9.09 9.25 -4.40
CA VAL A 111 9.63 8.08 -3.69
C VAL A 111 8.55 7.01 -3.50
N TRP A 112 7.32 7.42 -3.15
CA TRP A 112 6.18 6.50 -3.02
C TRP A 112 5.85 5.81 -4.34
N MET A 113 5.76 6.56 -5.45
CA MET A 113 5.55 5.99 -6.79
C MET A 113 6.63 4.97 -7.15
N THR A 114 7.90 5.25 -6.85
CA THR A 114 8.98 4.30 -7.09
C THR A 114 8.81 3.01 -6.29
N VAL A 115 8.37 3.09 -5.02
CA VAL A 115 8.04 1.89 -4.23
C VAL A 115 6.88 1.11 -4.87
N LEU A 116 5.85 1.81 -5.37
CA LEU A 116 4.72 1.18 -6.05
C LEU A 116 5.12 0.53 -7.40
N GLU A 117 6.04 1.11 -8.16
CA GLU A 117 6.59 0.52 -9.39
C GLU A 117 7.31 -0.80 -9.10
N PHE A 118 8.20 -0.82 -8.09
CA PHE A 118 8.83 -2.06 -7.64
C PHE A 118 7.78 -3.07 -7.17
N ALA A 119 6.77 -2.62 -6.44
CA ALA A 119 5.69 -3.49 -5.99
C ALA A 119 4.90 -4.11 -7.15
N LEU A 120 4.62 -3.36 -8.22
CA LEU A 120 3.98 -3.88 -9.44
C LEU A 120 4.84 -4.93 -10.15
N VAL A 121 6.14 -4.67 -10.28
CA VAL A 121 7.08 -5.63 -10.87
C VAL A 121 7.10 -6.92 -10.05
N VAL A 122 7.26 -6.82 -8.73
CA VAL A 122 7.25 -7.99 -7.83
C VAL A 122 5.89 -8.70 -7.89
N LEU A 123 4.78 -7.96 -7.90
CA LEU A 123 3.43 -8.50 -8.02
C LEU A 123 3.26 -9.33 -9.28
N CYS A 124 3.76 -8.86 -10.43
CA CYS A 124 3.77 -9.61 -11.69
C CYS A 124 4.52 -10.94 -11.52
N PHE A 125 5.74 -10.91 -10.96
CA PHE A 125 6.52 -12.14 -10.72
C PHE A 125 5.85 -13.11 -9.76
N LEU A 126 5.29 -12.61 -8.65
CA LEU A 126 4.58 -13.47 -7.68
C LEU A 126 3.31 -14.05 -8.30
N SER A 127 2.60 -13.30 -9.14
CA SER A 127 1.41 -13.78 -9.84
C SER A 127 1.74 -14.95 -10.77
N LEU A 128 2.83 -14.86 -11.54
CA LEU A 128 3.35 -15.97 -12.35
C LEU A 128 3.72 -17.19 -11.50
N ARG A 129 4.35 -16.96 -10.34
CA ARG A 129 4.69 -18.05 -9.41
C ARG A 129 3.44 -18.74 -8.86
N VAL A 130 2.42 -17.98 -8.47
CA VAL A 130 1.14 -18.51 -7.96
C VAL A 130 0.46 -19.39 -9.02
N THR A 131 0.45 -18.98 -10.28
CA THR A 131 -0.15 -19.74 -11.40
C THR A 131 0.73 -20.85 -11.95
N ARG A 132 1.99 -20.97 -11.48
CA ARG A 132 3.02 -21.88 -12.04
C ARG A 132 3.35 -21.62 -13.51
N TRP A 133 2.98 -20.46 -14.02
CA TRP A 133 3.21 -20.14 -15.42
C TRP A 133 4.67 -19.71 -15.63
N LYS A 134 5.31 -20.30 -16.64
CA LYS A 134 6.69 -20.01 -17.05
C LYS A 134 6.66 -19.40 -18.45
N PRO A 135 6.39 -18.08 -18.58
CA PRO A 135 6.38 -17.43 -19.88
C PRO A 135 7.78 -17.43 -20.50
N THR A 136 7.84 -17.37 -21.84
CA THR A 136 9.11 -17.08 -22.52
C THR A 136 9.59 -15.67 -22.16
N PRO A 137 10.90 -15.35 -22.32
CA PRO A 137 11.42 -14.03 -21.97
C PRO A 137 10.69 -12.87 -22.66
N LEU A 138 10.29 -13.05 -23.92
CA LEU A 138 9.50 -12.06 -24.66
C LEU A 138 8.13 -11.83 -24.02
N ILE A 139 7.41 -12.91 -23.67
CA ILE A 139 6.10 -12.80 -23.02
C ILE A 139 6.24 -12.18 -21.63
N LEU A 140 7.28 -12.54 -20.86
CA LEU A 140 7.55 -11.92 -19.56
C LEU A 140 7.77 -10.41 -19.70
N MET A 141 8.56 -9.98 -20.68
CA MET A 141 8.77 -8.55 -20.96
C MET A 141 7.45 -7.85 -21.31
N LEU A 142 6.63 -8.44 -22.19
CA LEU A 142 5.32 -7.89 -22.55
C LEU A 142 4.38 -7.81 -21.34
N LEU A 143 4.38 -8.81 -20.46
CA LEU A 143 3.59 -8.79 -19.23
C LEU A 143 4.06 -7.72 -18.25
N LEU A 144 5.37 -7.49 -18.11
CA LEU A 144 5.90 -6.43 -17.25
C LEU A 144 5.49 -5.05 -17.78
N ILE A 145 5.61 -4.82 -19.08
CA ILE A 145 5.14 -3.60 -19.73
C ILE A 145 3.62 -3.45 -19.52
N PHE A 146 2.84 -4.49 -19.81
CA PHE A 146 1.39 -4.47 -19.61
C PHE A 146 1.01 -4.19 -18.14
N SER A 147 1.67 -4.83 -17.18
CA SER A 147 1.42 -4.63 -15.75
C SER A 147 1.66 -3.20 -15.29
N LEU A 148 2.62 -2.50 -15.88
CA LEU A 148 2.95 -1.12 -15.54
C LEU A 148 2.04 -0.10 -16.25
N PHE A 149 1.74 -0.35 -17.53
CA PHE A 149 1.08 0.64 -18.40
C PHE A 149 -0.42 0.40 -18.62
N TRP A 150 -0.98 -0.74 -18.20
CA TRP A 150 -2.42 -0.94 -18.25
C TRP A 150 -3.14 0.02 -17.29
N TYR A 151 -4.35 0.44 -17.65
CA TYR A 151 -5.14 1.43 -16.92
C TYR A 151 -5.22 1.19 -15.40
N HIS A 152 -5.50 -0.06 -14.97
CA HIS A 152 -5.62 -0.38 -13.54
C HIS A 152 -4.30 -0.35 -12.76
N GLY A 153 -3.15 -0.56 -13.44
CA GLY A 153 -1.83 -0.41 -12.82
C GLY A 153 -1.40 1.05 -12.82
N LEU A 154 -1.44 1.69 -13.99
CA LEU A 154 -0.95 3.04 -14.20
C LEU A 154 -1.76 4.09 -13.42
N ARG A 155 -3.11 4.00 -13.41
CA ARG A 155 -3.94 4.94 -12.64
C ARG A 155 -3.67 4.81 -11.14
N ALA A 156 -3.58 3.59 -10.63
CA ALA A 156 -3.26 3.35 -9.22
C ALA A 156 -1.87 3.88 -8.86
N LEU A 157 -0.89 3.72 -9.75
CA LEU A 157 0.46 4.24 -9.59
C LEU A 157 0.48 5.78 -9.54
N ILE A 158 -0.12 6.44 -10.55
CA ILE A 158 -0.14 7.91 -10.67
C ILE A 158 -0.85 8.58 -9.49
N LEU A 159 -1.96 7.99 -9.04
CA LEU A 159 -2.70 8.45 -7.86
C LEU A 159 -2.00 8.11 -6.54
N GLY A 160 -1.03 7.18 -6.55
CA GLY A 160 -0.34 6.71 -5.35
C GLY A 160 -1.20 5.80 -4.47
N ASN A 161 -2.08 4.99 -5.08
CA ASN A 161 -3.02 4.15 -4.35
C ASN A 161 -2.34 2.93 -3.73
N ALA A 162 -2.50 2.77 -2.41
CA ALA A 162 -1.99 1.62 -1.66
C ALA A 162 -2.55 0.26 -2.08
N VAL A 163 -3.57 0.22 -2.95
CA VAL A 163 -4.13 -1.03 -3.51
C VAL A 163 -3.06 -1.91 -4.16
N ILE A 164 -1.99 -1.32 -4.72
CA ILE A 164 -0.87 -2.07 -5.29
C ILE A 164 -0.15 -2.89 -4.20
N LEU A 165 0.15 -2.27 -3.05
CA LEU A 165 0.78 -2.98 -1.92
C LEU A 165 -0.16 -4.02 -1.32
N VAL A 166 -1.44 -3.69 -1.17
CA VAL A 166 -2.47 -4.63 -0.70
C VAL A 166 -2.56 -5.84 -1.64
N SER A 167 -2.51 -5.63 -2.96
CA SER A 167 -2.52 -6.71 -3.95
C SER A 167 -1.26 -7.57 -3.85
N LEU A 168 -0.10 -6.94 -3.64
CA LEU A 168 1.16 -7.64 -3.40
C LEU A 168 1.10 -8.52 -2.14
N MET A 169 0.55 -8.00 -1.03
CA MET A 169 0.34 -8.75 0.21
C MET A 169 -0.61 -9.93 0.00
N VAL A 170 -1.72 -9.73 -0.71
CA VAL A 170 -2.68 -10.79 -1.03
C VAL A 170 -2.02 -11.89 -1.87
N VAL A 171 -1.33 -11.55 -2.96
CA VAL A 171 -0.66 -12.54 -3.81
C VAL A 171 0.46 -13.26 -3.05
N GLY A 172 1.20 -12.53 -2.21
CA GLY A 172 2.17 -13.11 -1.29
C GLY A 172 1.53 -14.10 -0.31
N ALA A 173 0.36 -13.79 0.23
CA ALA A 173 -0.39 -14.69 1.12
C ALA A 173 -0.83 -15.95 0.36
N LEU A 174 -1.37 -15.82 -0.85
CA LEU A 174 -1.74 -16.98 -1.68
C LEU A 174 -0.53 -17.88 -1.99
N LEU A 175 0.63 -17.28 -2.28
CA LEU A 175 1.86 -18.02 -2.50
C LEU A 175 2.34 -18.75 -1.23
N SER A 176 2.21 -18.10 -0.07
CA SER A 176 2.57 -18.65 1.24
C SER A 176 1.67 -19.82 1.62
N ILE A 177 0.36 -19.69 1.42
CA ILE A 177 -0.62 -20.78 1.62
C ILE A 177 -0.28 -21.99 0.74
N ARG A 178 0.10 -21.73 -0.51
CA ARG A 178 0.53 -22.79 -1.43
C ARG A 178 1.85 -23.44 -0.98
N GLY A 179 2.75 -22.67 -0.37
CA GLY A 179 4.00 -23.13 0.23
C GLY A 179 3.84 -23.83 1.58
N ASN A 180 2.64 -23.86 2.15
CA ASN A 180 2.33 -24.28 3.52
C ASN A 180 2.91 -23.39 4.65
N GLU A 181 3.26 -22.16 4.31
CA GLU A 181 3.71 -21.12 5.25
C GLU A 181 2.50 -20.34 5.78
N ASP A 182 1.67 -21.01 6.59
CA ASP A 182 0.38 -20.49 7.04
C ASP A 182 0.50 -19.26 7.96
N GLU A 183 1.55 -19.23 8.76
CA GLU A 183 1.85 -18.12 9.65
C GLU A 183 2.09 -16.83 8.86
N PHE A 184 2.97 -16.90 7.85
CA PHE A 184 3.30 -15.75 7.01
C PHE A 184 2.10 -15.33 6.14
N ALA A 185 1.30 -16.28 5.66
CA ALA A 185 0.06 -15.99 4.97
C ALA A 185 -0.91 -15.17 5.83
N GLY A 186 -1.11 -15.58 7.09
CA GLY A 186 -1.95 -14.86 8.04
C GLY A 186 -1.45 -13.44 8.28
N VAL A 187 -0.14 -13.26 8.50
CA VAL A 187 0.47 -11.94 8.68
C VAL A 187 0.24 -11.03 7.47
N LEU A 188 0.47 -11.54 6.25
CA LEU A 188 0.25 -10.78 5.02
C LEU A 188 -1.23 -10.38 4.82
N LEU A 189 -2.17 -11.28 5.12
CA LEU A 189 -3.61 -10.95 5.09
C LEU A 189 -3.97 -9.89 6.15
N GLY A 190 -3.33 -9.95 7.32
CA GLY A 190 -3.46 -8.94 8.37
C GLY A 190 -2.99 -7.56 7.90
N PHE A 191 -1.82 -7.46 7.26
CA PHE A 191 -1.35 -6.21 6.67
C PHE A 191 -2.20 -5.74 5.48
N ALA A 192 -2.76 -6.64 4.68
CA ALA A 192 -3.66 -6.28 3.59
C ALA A 192 -4.93 -5.55 4.07
N SER A 193 -5.30 -5.73 5.35
CA SER A 193 -6.45 -5.06 5.97
C SER A 193 -6.32 -3.53 6.11
N ILE A 194 -5.18 -2.92 5.77
CA ILE A 194 -5.03 -1.45 5.72
C ILE A 194 -6.03 -0.78 4.76
N LYS A 195 -6.58 -1.53 3.80
CA LYS A 195 -7.63 -1.07 2.87
C LYS A 195 -8.83 -2.03 2.94
N PRO A 196 -9.58 -2.04 4.05
CA PRO A 196 -10.54 -3.10 4.37
C PRO A 196 -11.62 -3.24 3.30
N GLN A 197 -12.09 -2.13 2.74
CA GLN A 197 -13.10 -2.11 1.66
C GLN A 197 -12.72 -2.93 0.41
N VAL A 198 -11.43 -3.09 0.12
CA VAL A 198 -10.96 -3.86 -1.04
C VAL A 198 -10.84 -5.35 -0.71
N VAL A 199 -10.46 -5.68 0.52
CA VAL A 199 -10.09 -7.06 0.89
C VAL A 199 -11.10 -7.78 1.75
N ILE A 200 -12.12 -7.11 2.31
CA ILE A 200 -13.01 -7.73 3.30
C ILE A 200 -13.69 -9.00 2.78
N VAL A 201 -14.18 -8.99 1.54
CA VAL A 201 -14.79 -10.17 0.90
C VAL A 201 -13.78 -11.31 0.76
N LEU A 202 -12.55 -10.98 0.36
CA LEU A 202 -11.47 -11.94 0.26
C LEU A 202 -11.10 -12.50 1.64
N LEU A 203 -10.98 -11.66 2.68
CA LEU A 203 -10.66 -12.10 4.04
C LEU A 203 -11.73 -13.04 4.59
N ILE A 204 -13.01 -12.75 4.34
CA ILE A 204 -14.13 -13.64 4.69
C ILE A 204 -13.97 -14.99 3.96
N PHE A 205 -13.77 -14.97 2.65
CA PHE A 205 -13.58 -16.18 1.87
C PHE A 205 -12.38 -17.02 2.36
N MET A 206 -11.23 -16.38 2.58
CA MET A 206 -10.02 -17.04 3.04
C MET A 206 -10.19 -17.62 4.45
N THR A 207 -10.95 -16.95 5.32
CA THR A 207 -11.27 -17.45 6.66
C THR A 207 -12.15 -18.70 6.58
N LEU A 208 -13.25 -18.65 5.83
CA LEU A 208 -14.15 -19.80 5.64
C LEU A 208 -13.41 -20.98 5.01
N TRP A 209 -12.58 -20.71 4.00
CA TRP A 209 -11.73 -21.70 3.37
C TRP A 209 -10.73 -22.32 4.36
N ALA A 210 -10.07 -21.51 5.18
CA ALA A 210 -9.11 -21.97 6.19
C ALA A 210 -9.79 -22.82 7.27
N ILE A 211 -11.00 -22.47 7.71
CA ILE A 211 -11.81 -23.28 8.64
C ILE A 211 -12.11 -24.65 8.02
N ASN A 212 -12.64 -24.66 6.79
CA ASN A 212 -12.98 -25.90 6.10
C ASN A 212 -11.75 -26.81 5.89
N ARG A 213 -10.59 -26.22 5.61
CA ARG A 213 -9.31 -26.93 5.47
C ARG A 213 -8.57 -27.17 6.79
N ARG A 214 -9.15 -26.78 7.94
CA ARG A 214 -8.56 -26.87 9.28
C ARG A 214 -7.19 -26.16 9.41
N ARG A 215 -6.94 -25.14 8.60
CA ARG A 215 -5.70 -24.33 8.60
C ARG A 215 -5.80 -23.15 9.56
N TRP A 216 -6.02 -23.44 10.84
CA TRP A 216 -6.28 -22.44 11.88
C TRP A 216 -5.14 -21.42 12.07
N LYS A 217 -3.90 -21.80 11.75
CA LYS A 217 -2.75 -20.90 11.81
C LYS A 217 -2.94 -19.63 10.99
N ILE A 218 -3.51 -19.73 9.78
CA ILE A 218 -3.78 -18.56 8.92
C ILE A 218 -4.67 -17.56 9.66
N ILE A 219 -5.75 -18.06 10.28
CA ILE A 219 -6.74 -17.24 10.99
C ILE A 219 -6.10 -16.61 12.22
N PHE A 220 -5.39 -17.39 13.03
CA PHE A 220 -4.73 -16.92 14.25
C PHE A 220 -3.73 -15.79 13.94
N TRP A 221 -2.87 -15.97 12.95
CA TRP A 221 -1.88 -14.95 12.57
C TRP A 221 -2.51 -13.75 11.89
N MET A 222 -3.57 -13.92 11.12
CA MET A 222 -4.32 -12.80 10.53
C MET A 222 -5.00 -11.95 11.60
N VAL A 223 -5.79 -12.57 12.49
CA VAL A 223 -6.48 -11.87 13.58
C VAL A 223 -5.47 -11.28 14.56
N GLY A 224 -4.42 -12.03 14.92
CA GLY A 224 -3.35 -11.55 15.80
C GLY A 224 -2.61 -10.35 15.23
N THR A 225 -2.33 -10.33 13.93
CA THR A 225 -1.70 -9.18 13.26
C THR A 225 -2.63 -7.97 13.27
N ILE A 226 -3.91 -8.13 12.91
CA ILE A 226 -4.89 -7.02 12.95
C ILE A 226 -5.04 -6.49 14.37
N ALA A 227 -5.16 -7.38 15.36
CA ALA A 227 -5.28 -7.01 16.77
C ALA A 227 -4.04 -6.26 17.27
N LEU A 228 -2.83 -6.73 16.94
CA LEU A 228 -1.58 -6.08 17.31
C LEU A 228 -1.46 -4.68 16.68
N LEU A 229 -1.75 -4.57 15.38
CA LEU A 229 -1.75 -3.29 14.66
C LEU A 229 -2.78 -2.32 15.26
N SER A 230 -3.99 -2.81 15.53
CA SER A 230 -5.08 -2.04 16.13
C SER A 230 -4.77 -1.60 17.56
N ALA A 231 -4.15 -2.46 18.36
CA ALA A 231 -3.72 -2.16 19.72
C ALA A 231 -2.59 -1.12 19.71
N ALA A 232 -1.60 -1.26 18.82
CA ALA A 232 -0.54 -0.27 18.65
C ALA A 232 -1.10 1.09 18.24
N ALA A 233 -2.09 1.13 17.35
CA ALA A 233 -2.81 2.36 16.99
C ALA A 233 -3.60 2.94 18.18
N ALA A 234 -4.25 2.10 19.00
CA ALA A 234 -4.99 2.53 20.19
C ALA A 234 -4.10 3.11 21.30
N LEU A 235 -2.83 2.67 21.38
CA LEU A 235 -1.85 3.30 22.27
C LEU A 235 -1.50 4.73 21.84
N LEU A 236 -1.59 5.04 20.54
CA LEU A 236 -1.30 6.37 20.01
C LEU A 236 -2.55 7.28 20.02
N MET A 237 -3.72 6.73 19.71
CA MET A 237 -4.99 7.45 19.69
C MET A 237 -6.14 6.53 20.12
N PRO A 238 -6.54 6.50 21.40
CA PRO A 238 -7.46 5.49 21.95
C PRO A 238 -8.83 5.39 21.27
N ASP A 239 -9.35 6.50 20.75
CA ASP A 239 -10.67 6.60 20.13
C ASP A 239 -10.63 6.44 18.59
N TRP A 240 -9.48 6.03 18.02
CA TRP A 240 -9.30 5.94 16.57
C TRP A 240 -10.32 5.06 15.85
N ILE A 241 -10.76 3.96 16.48
CA ILE A 241 -11.76 3.05 15.90
C ILE A 241 -13.07 3.80 15.69
N MET A 242 -13.50 4.60 16.67
CA MET A 242 -14.75 5.35 16.61
C MET A 242 -14.67 6.44 15.53
N GLN A 243 -13.53 7.14 15.45
CA GLN A 243 -13.32 8.13 14.40
C GLN A 243 -13.26 7.49 13.01
N ASN A 244 -12.54 6.39 12.84
CA ASN A 244 -12.46 5.69 11.55
C ASN A 244 -13.82 5.15 11.11
N LEU A 245 -14.60 4.54 12.01
CA LEU A 245 -15.96 4.07 11.70
C LEU A 245 -16.88 5.22 11.27
N ARG A 246 -16.76 6.39 11.91
CA ARG A 246 -17.51 7.59 11.52
C ARG A 246 -17.18 7.99 10.08
N GLU A 247 -15.91 8.00 9.70
CA GLU A 247 -15.49 8.33 8.34
C GLU A 247 -15.97 7.29 7.32
N ILE A 248 -15.90 5.99 7.65
CA ILE A 248 -16.45 4.92 6.80
C ILE A 248 -17.95 5.08 6.58
N MET A 249 -18.71 5.43 7.63
CA MET A 249 -20.16 5.64 7.53
C MET A 249 -20.53 6.92 6.78
N ARG A 250 -19.70 7.97 6.86
CA ARG A 250 -19.90 9.23 6.12
C ARG A 250 -19.50 9.12 4.65
N TYR A 251 -18.62 8.19 4.30
CA TYR A 251 -18.06 8.02 2.96
C TYR A 251 -19.07 8.03 1.80
N PRO A 252 -20.26 7.37 1.89
CA PRO A 252 -21.26 7.44 0.82
C PRO A 252 -21.88 8.83 0.61
N GLY A 253 -21.82 9.70 1.63
CA GLY A 253 -22.44 11.02 1.61
C GLY A 253 -21.62 12.11 0.92
N TYR A 254 -20.29 11.93 0.82
CA TYR A 254 -19.38 12.93 0.24
C TYR A 254 -18.53 12.40 -0.92
N ASN A 255 -18.84 11.19 -1.40
CA ASN A 255 -18.22 10.60 -2.58
C ASN A 255 -19.31 10.24 -3.59
N PRO A 256 -19.71 11.17 -4.48
CA PRO A 256 -20.70 10.88 -5.51
C PRO A 256 -20.21 9.72 -6.40
N PRO A 257 -21.13 8.88 -6.93
CA PRO A 257 -20.79 7.68 -7.70
C PRO A 257 -20.00 7.98 -8.99
#